data_AF-A0A3C1F8R6-F1
#
_entry.id   AF-A0A3C1F8R6-F1
#
_cell.length_a   1.000
_cell.length_b   1.000
_cell.length_c   1.000
_cell.angle_alpha   90.00
_cell.angle_beta   90.00
_cell.angle_gamma   90.00
#
_symmetry.space_group_name_H-M   'P 1'
#
loop_
_entity.id
_entity.type
_entity.pdbx_description
1 polymer ?
#
loop_
_entity_poly.entity_id
_entity_poly.type
_entity_poly.pdbx_seq_one_letter_code
_entity_poly.pdbx_strand_id
1 'polypeptide(L)'
;RPEYVRYAYSAPGFDNGNHNQITLGLRLTDDIRQGTNMGALSGYGLTDKEKSLRNLPHARQGYTADIFYTGGGNWTGSDYDIAKLGVNAAWVLELKNRHMLIVQGKAQDAFKASFSDEVLSADLLTFGRYDRQIRGERGLGIGTSFVYYLLRNNTGLLSLAPFYENAYVYAGGGYRAHSGAGATLSYKLWRFPLPVGLNYTHNLQDGGDLVGFIIGGAF
;
A
#
# COMPACT_ATOMS: atom_id res chain seq x y z
N ARG A 1 16.03 12.88 1.50
CA ARG A 1 16.05 13.29 2.94
C ARG A 1 15.57 12.08 3.72
N PRO A 2 16.33 11.53 4.69
CA PRO A 2 15.82 10.46 5.53
C PRO A 2 14.68 11.01 6.40
N GLU A 3 13.51 10.40 6.30
CA GLU A 3 12.33 10.75 7.07
C GLU A 3 12.17 9.69 8.16
N TYR A 4 12.27 10.12 9.43
CA TYR A 4 12.01 9.26 10.57
C TYR A 4 10.50 9.21 10.79
N VAL A 5 9.89 8.05 10.53
CA VAL A 5 8.46 7.85 10.72
C VAL A 5 8.25 6.87 11.88
N ARG A 6 7.69 7.36 12.99
CA ARG A 6 7.31 6.55 14.15
C ARG A 6 5.81 6.31 14.10
N TYR A 7 5.39 5.07 13.86
CA TYR A 7 4.02 4.64 14.10
C TYR A 7 4.01 3.64 15.26
N ALA A 8 3.16 3.90 16.25
CA ALA A 8 2.83 2.96 17.30
C ALA A 8 1.35 2.62 17.12
N TYR A 9 1.04 1.36 16.79
CA TYR A 9 -0.30 0.83 16.79
C TYR A 9 -0.25 -0.58 17.35
N SER A 10 -1.02 -0.81 18.42
CA SER A 10 -1.36 -2.15 18.89
C SER A 10 -2.58 -2.61 18.10
N ALA A 11 -2.46 -3.72 17.36
CA ALA A 11 -3.61 -4.36 16.76
C ALA A 11 -4.38 -5.12 17.87
N PRO A 12 -5.69 -4.86 18.08
CA PRO A 12 -6.47 -5.59 19.06
C PRO A 12 -6.88 -6.95 18.50
N GLY A 13 -6.72 -8.03 19.28
CA GLY A 13 -7.67 -9.14 19.23
C GLY A 13 -7.18 -10.59 19.08
N PHE A 14 -5.88 -10.90 19.17
CA PHE A 14 -5.44 -12.31 19.03
C PHE A 14 -4.66 -12.88 20.21
N ASP A 15 -3.95 -12.06 21.00
CA ASP A 15 -3.26 -12.50 22.23
C ASP A 15 -3.42 -11.44 23.35
N ASN A 16 -3.51 -11.89 24.61
CA ASN A 16 -3.52 -11.01 25.78
C ASN A 16 -2.08 -10.62 26.14
N GLY A 17 -1.66 -9.40 25.78
CA GLY A 17 -0.36 -8.86 26.17
C GLY A 17 -0.07 -7.52 25.51
N ASN A 18 0.99 -6.86 25.94
CA ASN A 18 1.46 -5.63 25.34
C ASN A 18 2.38 -5.93 24.13
N HIS A 19 2.08 -5.34 22.98
CA HIS A 19 2.82 -5.53 21.71
C HIS A 19 3.59 -4.27 21.30
N ASN A 20 4.11 -3.52 22.27
CA ASN A 20 4.84 -2.29 22.01
C ASN A 20 6.07 -2.56 21.13
N GLN A 21 6.11 -1.95 19.95
CA GLN A 21 7.18 -2.15 18.98
C GLN A 21 7.73 -0.81 18.47
N ILE A 22 8.98 -0.85 18.01
CA ILE A 22 9.67 0.27 17.38
C ILE A 22 10.11 -0.16 15.99
N THR A 23 9.72 0.61 14.99
CA THR A 23 10.15 0.44 13.61
C THR A 23 11.16 1.52 13.24
N LEU A 24 12.28 1.10 12.65
CA LEU A 24 13.29 1.97 12.07
C LEU A 24 13.48 1.58 10.61
N GLY A 25 13.56 2.56 9.72
CA GLY A 25 13.72 2.27 8.30
C GLY A 25 14.47 3.33 7.53
N LEU A 26 15.01 2.92 6.39
CA LEU A 26 15.62 3.78 5.39
C LEU A 26 14.75 3.78 4.16
N ARG A 27 14.47 4.96 3.62
CA ARG A 27 13.66 5.15 2.42
C ARG A 27 14.48 5.89 1.37
N LEU A 28 14.61 5.26 0.21
CA LEU A 28 15.10 5.87 -1.02
C LEU A 28 13.88 6.14 -1.91
N THR A 29 13.76 7.38 -2.39
CA THR A 29 12.69 7.74 -3.33
C THR A 29 13.27 8.70 -4.35
N ASP A 30 12.98 8.44 -5.61
CA ASP A 30 13.27 9.35 -6.71
C ASP A 30 12.05 9.48 -7.61
N ASP A 31 11.72 10.74 -7.91
CA ASP A 31 10.74 11.16 -8.91
C ASP A 31 9.30 10.60 -8.76
N ILE A 32 9.02 9.70 -7.81
CA ILE A 32 7.67 9.21 -7.53
C ILE A 32 6.77 10.40 -7.17
N ARG A 33 5.91 10.78 -8.12
CA ARG A 33 4.57 11.18 -7.77
C ARG A 33 4.00 9.96 -7.08
N GLN A 34 3.96 10.02 -5.75
CA GLN A 34 3.23 9.01 -4.99
C GLN A 34 1.84 9.03 -5.64
N GLY A 35 1.53 7.96 -6.37
CA GLY A 35 0.37 7.91 -7.25
C GLY A 35 -0.83 8.23 -6.40
N THR A 36 -1.57 9.29 -6.74
CA THR A 36 -2.65 9.78 -5.86
C THR A 36 -2.20 9.81 -4.40
N ASN A 37 -1.11 10.51 -4.09
CA ASN A 37 -0.73 10.73 -2.71
C ASN A 37 -1.79 11.59 -2.04
N MET A 38 -2.75 10.90 -1.45
CA MET A 38 -3.94 11.43 -0.81
C MET A 38 -3.65 11.89 0.62
N GLY A 39 -2.39 12.00 1.03
CA GLY A 39 -1.99 12.40 2.38
C GLY A 39 -1.27 13.74 2.52
N ALA A 40 -0.94 14.47 1.44
CA ALA A 40 -0.05 15.64 1.55
C ALA A 40 -0.60 16.96 1.00
N LEU A 41 -1.88 17.07 0.62
CA LEU A 41 -2.36 18.27 -0.09
C LEU A 41 -3.70 18.79 0.43
N SER A 42 -3.71 19.18 1.70
CA SER A 42 -4.50 20.34 2.10
C SER A 42 -3.82 21.58 1.52
N GLY A 43 -4.29 22.07 0.36
CA GLY A 43 -3.77 23.30 -0.26
C GLY A 43 -3.39 23.24 -1.74
N TYR A 44 -4.03 22.39 -2.57
CA TYR A 44 -3.86 22.48 -4.03
C TYR A 44 -4.37 23.83 -4.56
N GLY A 45 -3.45 24.74 -4.90
CA GLY A 45 -3.75 25.96 -5.64
C GLY A 45 -4.19 25.68 -7.08
N LEU A 46 -4.85 26.65 -7.72
CA LEU A 46 -5.29 26.59 -9.13
C LEU A 46 -4.14 26.25 -10.11
N THR A 47 -2.90 26.55 -9.74
CA THR A 47 -1.68 26.27 -10.51
C THR A 47 -1.35 24.79 -10.64
N ASP A 48 -1.67 23.97 -9.63
CA ASP A 48 -1.42 22.52 -9.68
C ASP A 48 -2.51 21.77 -10.44
N LYS A 49 -3.73 22.32 -10.46
CA LYS A 49 -4.81 21.87 -11.32
C LYS A 49 -4.40 21.96 -12.79
N GLU A 50 -3.93 23.11 -13.26
CA GLU A 50 -3.49 23.25 -14.66
C GLU A 50 -2.36 22.30 -15.02
N LYS A 51 -1.38 22.12 -14.13
CA LYS A 51 -0.28 21.16 -14.34
C LYS A 51 -0.79 19.72 -14.48
N SER A 52 -1.81 19.33 -13.71
CA SER A 52 -2.39 17.99 -13.79
C SER A 52 -3.19 17.76 -15.09
N LEU A 53 -3.83 18.80 -15.62
CA LEU A 53 -4.66 18.72 -16.83
C LEU A 53 -3.81 18.68 -18.11
N ARG A 54 -2.62 19.28 -18.08
CA ARG A 54 -1.69 19.28 -19.21
C ARG A 54 -0.98 17.93 -19.33
N ASN A 55 -0.86 17.46 -20.57
CA ASN A 55 -0.04 16.29 -20.90
C ASN A 55 1.43 16.56 -20.57
N LEU A 56 2.15 15.49 -20.26
CA LEU A 56 3.60 15.57 -20.07
C LEU A 56 4.32 15.69 -21.42
N PRO A 57 5.46 16.42 -21.47
CA PRO A 57 6.28 16.49 -22.68
C PRO A 57 6.87 15.11 -23.04
N HIS A 58 7.26 14.31 -22.05
CA HIS A 58 7.75 12.94 -22.19
C HIS A 58 7.22 12.05 -21.07
N ALA A 59 7.30 10.73 -21.24
CA ALA A 59 6.97 9.80 -20.16
C ALA A 59 7.95 10.00 -18.99
N ARG A 60 7.47 9.83 -17.78
CA ARG A 60 8.23 10.03 -16.54
C ARG A 60 8.21 8.74 -15.75
N GLN A 61 9.31 8.42 -15.07
CA GLN A 61 9.40 7.25 -14.22
C GLN A 61 9.89 7.65 -12.83
N GLY A 62 9.42 6.95 -11.81
CA GLY A 62 9.89 7.10 -10.44
C GLY A 62 9.97 5.76 -9.74
N TYR A 63 10.81 5.69 -8.71
CA TYR A 63 10.89 4.53 -7.83
C TYR A 63 10.95 4.92 -6.35
N THR A 64 10.48 4.03 -5.48
CA THR A 64 10.72 4.08 -4.04
C THR A 64 11.17 2.71 -3.60
N ALA A 65 12.11 2.66 -2.67
CA ALA A 65 12.52 1.46 -1.98
C ALA A 65 12.69 1.82 -0.52
N ASP A 66 12.11 1.03 0.36
CA ASP A 66 12.28 1.15 1.79
C ASP A 66 12.66 -0.20 2.38
N ILE A 67 13.55 -0.15 3.34
CA ILE A 67 13.93 -1.27 4.19
C ILE A 67 13.69 -0.83 5.62
N PHE A 68 13.02 -1.67 6.39
CA PHE A 68 12.67 -1.35 7.76
C PHE A 68 12.83 -2.57 8.65
N TYR A 69 13.27 -2.32 9.88
CA TYR A 69 13.37 -3.28 10.94
C TYR A 69 12.41 -2.89 12.06
N THR A 70 11.60 -3.83 12.51
CA THR A 70 10.68 -3.67 13.64
C THR A 70 11.13 -4.56 14.78
N GLY A 71 11.39 -3.96 15.93
CA GLY A 71 11.82 -4.65 17.15
C GLY A 71 10.90 -4.35 18.32
N GLY A 72 10.62 -5.35 19.15
CA GLY A 72 9.88 -5.24 20.40
C GLY A 72 10.38 -6.26 21.41
N GLY A 73 10.23 -5.98 22.70
CA GLY A 73 10.58 -6.87 23.80
C GLY A 73 10.51 -6.14 25.14
N ASN A 74 11.14 -6.68 26.18
CA ASN A 74 11.14 -6.07 27.52
C ASN A 74 11.55 -4.58 27.53
N TRP A 75 12.47 -4.19 26.64
CA TRP A 75 12.99 -2.83 26.52
C TRP A 75 11.99 -1.83 25.90
N THR A 76 10.97 -2.31 25.18
CA THR A 76 9.83 -1.52 24.69
C THR A 76 8.60 -1.66 25.60
N GLY A 77 8.70 -2.46 26.67
CA GLY A 77 7.57 -2.86 27.51
C GLY A 77 6.63 -3.86 26.83
N SER A 78 7.06 -4.52 25.75
CA SER A 78 6.33 -5.61 25.11
C SER A 78 6.52 -6.90 25.90
N ASP A 79 5.44 -7.67 26.05
CA ASP A 79 5.47 -9.00 26.66
C ASP A 79 6.06 -10.06 25.70
N TYR A 80 6.25 -9.68 24.44
CA TYR A 80 6.75 -10.54 23.36
C TYR A 80 8.04 -9.99 22.74
N ASP A 81 8.97 -10.89 22.41
CA ASP A 81 10.18 -10.59 21.65
C ASP A 81 9.87 -10.52 20.15
N ILE A 82 9.61 -9.32 19.65
CA ILE A 82 9.24 -9.07 18.25
C ILE A 82 10.51 -8.71 17.46
N ALA A 83 10.74 -9.38 16.34
CA ALA A 83 11.81 -9.03 15.39
C ALA A 83 11.34 -9.29 13.96
N LYS A 84 11.18 -8.23 13.18
CA LYS A 84 10.75 -8.28 11.77
C LYS A 84 11.65 -7.43 10.90
N LEU A 85 12.06 -7.96 9.75
CA LEU A 85 12.70 -7.20 8.69
C LEU A 85 11.73 -7.13 7.51
N GLY A 86 11.53 -5.94 6.97
CA GLY A 86 10.67 -5.72 5.82
C GLY A 86 11.34 -4.86 4.76
N VAL A 87 10.93 -5.07 3.53
CA VAL A 87 11.34 -4.31 2.36
C VAL A 87 10.09 -4.00 1.55
N ASN A 88 9.87 -2.74 1.19
CA ASN A 88 8.91 -2.40 0.15
C ASN A 88 9.64 -1.73 -1.02
N ALA A 89 9.17 -1.98 -2.23
CA ALA A 89 9.67 -1.35 -3.43
C ALA A 89 8.48 -1.01 -4.33
N ALA A 90 8.51 0.16 -4.95
CA ALA A 90 7.53 0.54 -5.94
C ALA A 90 8.21 1.23 -7.12
N TRP A 91 7.69 0.98 -8.30
CA TRP A 91 8.08 1.65 -9.54
C TRP A 91 6.82 2.16 -10.24
N VAL A 92 6.90 3.39 -10.74
CA VAL A 92 5.79 4.08 -11.41
C VAL A 92 6.26 4.59 -12.75
N LEU A 93 5.47 4.35 -13.80
CA LEU A 93 5.63 4.93 -15.12
C LEU A 93 4.40 5.79 -15.46
N GLU A 94 4.59 7.10 -15.53
CA GLU A 94 3.57 8.07 -15.95
C GLU A 94 3.73 8.36 -17.45
N LEU A 95 2.71 7.99 -18.22
CA LEU A 95 2.66 8.21 -19.66
C LEU A 95 2.41 9.69 -20.00
N LYS A 96 2.63 10.07 -21.28
CA LYS A 96 2.39 11.45 -21.76
C LYS A 96 0.97 11.96 -21.46
N ASN A 97 -0.02 11.08 -21.55
CA ASN A 97 -1.43 11.36 -21.25
C ASN A 97 -1.78 11.25 -19.75
N ARG A 98 -0.79 11.17 -18.87
CA ARG A 98 -0.90 11.04 -17.40
C ARG A 98 -1.36 9.69 -16.88
N HIS A 99 -1.73 8.71 -17.72
CA HIS A 99 -2.01 7.37 -17.19
C HIS A 99 -0.75 6.79 -16.54
N MET A 100 -0.94 6.00 -15.48
CA MET A 100 0.18 5.51 -14.67
C MET A 100 0.16 3.99 -14.62
N LEU A 101 1.30 3.36 -14.90
CA LEU A 101 1.55 1.97 -14.54
C LEU A 101 2.31 1.95 -13.21
N ILE A 102 1.82 1.16 -12.26
CA ILE A 102 2.39 1.04 -10.93
C ILE A 102 2.70 -0.43 -10.69
N VAL A 103 3.93 -0.71 -10.28
CA VAL A 103 4.39 -2.03 -9.84
C VAL A 103 4.89 -1.88 -8.41
N GLN A 104 4.41 -2.70 -7.49
CA GLN A 104 4.85 -2.69 -6.09
C GLN A 104 5.19 -4.09 -5.63
N GLY A 105 6.27 -4.23 -4.88
CA GLY A 105 6.67 -5.44 -4.21
C GLY A 105 6.87 -5.18 -2.73
N LYS A 106 6.47 -6.13 -1.89
CA LYS A 106 6.69 -6.11 -0.45
C LYS A 106 7.27 -7.45 -0.05
N ALA A 107 8.22 -7.46 0.87
CA ALA A 107 8.74 -8.68 1.46
C ALA A 107 8.92 -8.46 2.95
N GLN A 108 8.61 -9.46 3.75
CA GLN A 108 8.80 -9.42 5.19
C GLN A 108 9.26 -10.76 5.72
N ASP A 109 10.09 -10.73 6.75
CA ASP A 109 10.58 -11.88 7.49
C ASP A 109 10.51 -11.58 8.99
N ALA A 110 9.81 -12.43 9.74
CA ALA A 110 9.56 -12.33 11.15
C ALA A 110 10.25 -13.50 11.87
N PHE A 111 11.36 -13.19 12.56
CA PHE A 111 12.28 -14.20 13.09
C PHE A 111 11.86 -14.78 14.45
N LYS A 112 11.09 -14.00 15.23
CA LYS A 112 10.69 -14.34 16.61
C LYS A 112 9.26 -13.89 16.96
N ALA A 113 8.46 -13.55 15.95
CA ALA A 113 7.14 -13.01 16.19
C ALA A 113 6.20 -14.05 16.84
N SER A 114 5.40 -13.59 17.81
CA SER A 114 4.21 -14.33 18.25
C SER A 114 3.21 -14.46 17.10
N PHE A 115 2.23 -15.35 17.24
CA PHE A 115 1.19 -15.56 16.23
C PHE A 115 0.47 -14.26 15.80
N SER A 116 0.19 -13.37 16.76
CA SER A 116 -0.36 -12.03 16.52
C SER A 116 0.49 -11.18 15.59
N ASP A 117 1.80 -11.38 15.62
CA ASP A 117 2.84 -10.60 14.97
C ASP A 117 3.43 -11.28 13.72
N GLU A 118 2.95 -12.46 13.35
CA GLU A 118 3.32 -13.09 12.09
C GLU A 118 3.00 -12.21 10.87
N VAL A 119 3.74 -12.43 9.78
CA VAL A 119 3.54 -11.73 8.52
C VAL A 119 2.18 -12.10 7.95
N LEU A 120 1.33 -11.10 7.74
CA LEU A 120 0.03 -11.24 7.13
C LEU A 120 0.14 -11.15 5.60
N SER A 121 -0.48 -12.08 4.90
CA SER A 121 -0.58 -12.02 3.44
C SER A 121 -1.21 -10.72 2.96
N ALA A 122 -2.20 -10.18 3.70
CA ALA A 122 -2.87 -8.94 3.34
C ALA A 122 -1.95 -7.71 3.45
N ASP A 123 -0.94 -7.74 4.33
CA ASP A 123 0.03 -6.64 4.47
C ASP A 123 1.04 -6.61 3.31
N LEU A 124 1.28 -7.78 2.71
CA LEU A 124 2.13 -7.95 1.52
C LEU A 124 1.41 -7.60 0.23
N LEU A 125 0.07 -7.63 0.24
CA LEU A 125 -0.77 -7.11 -0.83
C LEU A 125 -0.93 -5.59 -0.66
N THR A 126 -1.26 -4.89 -1.73
CA THR A 126 -1.11 -3.42 -1.78
C THR A 126 -2.39 -2.72 -2.22
N PHE A 127 -3.14 -3.31 -3.15
CA PHE A 127 -4.22 -2.59 -3.84
C PHE A 127 -5.62 -3.01 -3.38
N GLY A 128 -5.81 -4.31 -3.15
CA GLY A 128 -7.08 -4.89 -2.76
C GLY A 128 -7.27 -4.98 -1.25
N ARG A 129 -8.50 -5.33 -0.86
CA ARG A 129 -8.84 -5.70 0.52
C ARG A 129 -9.27 -7.16 0.57
N TYR A 130 -8.84 -7.85 1.61
CA TYR A 130 -9.06 -9.28 1.78
C TYR A 130 -9.50 -9.57 3.21
N ASP A 131 -10.62 -10.26 3.35
CA ASP A 131 -11.09 -10.77 4.65
C ASP A 131 -10.23 -11.97 5.09
N ARG A 132 -9.83 -12.80 4.13
CA ARG A 132 -8.95 -13.93 4.40
C ARG A 132 -7.53 -13.46 4.56
N GLN A 133 -6.91 -13.90 5.65
CA GLN A 133 -5.53 -13.57 5.98
C GLN A 133 -4.77 -14.86 6.25
N ILE A 134 -3.69 -15.07 5.50
CA ILE A 134 -2.72 -16.13 5.77
C ILE A 134 -1.62 -15.51 6.63
N ARG A 135 -1.34 -16.11 7.78
CA ARG A 135 -0.24 -15.73 8.66
C ARG A 135 0.91 -16.69 8.48
N GLY A 136 2.14 -16.17 8.55
CA GLY A 136 3.33 -17.00 8.57
C GLY A 136 4.59 -16.22 8.91
N GLU A 137 5.71 -16.93 8.96
CA GLU A 137 6.99 -16.37 9.41
C GLU A 137 7.56 -15.36 8.42
N ARG A 138 7.35 -15.59 7.12
CA ARG A 138 7.92 -14.75 6.06
C ARG A 138 7.05 -14.77 4.83
N GLY A 139 7.16 -13.74 4.00
CA GLY A 139 6.49 -13.73 2.72
C GLY A 139 6.96 -12.63 1.79
N LEU A 140 6.49 -12.75 0.55
CA LEU A 140 6.71 -11.79 -0.51
C LEU A 140 5.39 -11.55 -1.25
N GLY A 141 5.05 -10.30 -1.47
CA GLY A 141 3.94 -9.86 -2.30
C GLY A 141 4.44 -9.02 -3.47
N ILE A 142 3.74 -9.15 -4.60
CA ILE A 142 3.89 -8.30 -5.77
C ILE A 142 2.50 -7.92 -6.28
N GLY A 143 2.35 -6.66 -6.65
CA GLY A 143 1.13 -6.16 -7.25
C GLY A 143 1.43 -5.22 -8.39
N THR A 144 0.51 -5.19 -9.35
CA THR A 144 0.53 -4.27 -10.47
C THR A 144 -0.81 -3.60 -10.63
N SER A 145 -0.81 -2.31 -10.95
CA SER A 145 -2.03 -1.54 -11.20
C SER A 145 -1.81 -0.54 -12.32
N PHE A 146 -2.86 -0.30 -13.11
CA PHE A 146 -2.83 0.70 -14.17
C PHE A 146 -3.89 1.77 -13.93
N VAL A 147 -3.48 2.97 -13.55
CA VAL A 147 -4.37 4.10 -13.32
C VAL A 147 -4.72 4.77 -14.65
N TYR A 148 -5.94 4.53 -15.11
CA TYR A 148 -6.55 5.16 -16.27
C TYR A 148 -7.42 6.34 -15.86
N TYR A 149 -7.22 7.51 -16.45
CA TYR A 149 -8.03 8.70 -16.16
C TYR A 149 -9.19 8.76 -17.16
N LEU A 150 -10.38 8.38 -16.71
CA LEU A 150 -11.62 8.40 -17.49
C LEU A 150 -12.09 9.83 -17.79
N LEU A 151 -12.01 10.72 -16.78
CA LEU A 151 -12.34 12.13 -16.92
C LEU A 151 -11.24 12.96 -16.30
N ARG A 152 -10.78 13.96 -17.04
CA ARG A 152 -9.78 14.92 -16.58
C ARG A 152 -10.18 16.33 -17.03
N ASN A 153 -10.82 17.07 -16.13
CA ASN A 153 -11.40 18.37 -16.47
C ASN A 153 -11.26 19.38 -15.33
N ASN A 154 -11.87 20.55 -15.52
CA ASN A 154 -11.81 21.64 -14.57
C ASN A 154 -12.61 21.41 -13.28
N THR A 155 -13.44 20.37 -13.18
CA THR A 155 -14.23 20.06 -11.98
C THR A 155 -13.58 18.96 -11.14
N GLY A 156 -12.93 17.98 -11.77
CA GLY A 156 -12.21 16.93 -11.07
C GLY A 156 -11.46 15.94 -11.97
N LEU A 157 -11.04 14.85 -11.36
CA LEU A 157 -10.40 13.69 -11.98
C LEU A 157 -11.20 12.44 -11.64
N LEU A 158 -11.71 11.73 -12.64
CA LEU A 158 -12.21 10.36 -12.50
C LEU A 158 -11.13 9.40 -12.98
N SER A 159 -10.77 8.43 -12.14
CA SER A 159 -9.80 7.40 -12.50
C SER A 159 -10.33 6.01 -12.21
N LEU A 160 -9.98 5.07 -13.08
CA LEU A 160 -10.18 3.64 -12.93
C LEU A 160 -8.81 2.99 -12.86
N ALA A 161 -8.58 2.18 -11.83
CA ALA A 161 -7.33 1.51 -11.57
C ALA A 161 -7.57 0.01 -11.39
N PRO A 162 -7.65 -0.77 -12.48
CA PRO A 162 -7.53 -2.22 -12.38
C PRO A 162 -6.20 -2.61 -11.73
N PHE A 163 -6.22 -3.70 -10.98
CA PHE A 163 -5.03 -4.26 -10.35
C PHE A 163 -5.08 -5.79 -10.34
N TYR A 164 -3.88 -6.37 -10.27
CA TYR A 164 -3.65 -7.77 -10.00
C TYR A 164 -2.48 -7.89 -9.03
N GLU A 165 -2.62 -8.74 -8.02
CA GLU A 165 -1.61 -8.92 -6.99
C GLU A 165 -1.58 -10.35 -6.48
N ASN A 166 -0.40 -10.73 -6.01
CA ASN A 166 -0.09 -12.07 -5.56
C ASN A 166 0.94 -11.98 -4.42
N ALA A 167 0.71 -12.73 -3.36
CA ALA A 167 1.61 -12.90 -2.25
C ALA A 167 1.86 -14.39 -1.98
N TYR A 168 3.05 -14.70 -1.48
CA TYR A 168 3.43 -16.01 -0.98
C TYR A 168 3.86 -15.86 0.47
N VAL A 169 3.21 -16.58 1.37
CA VAL A 169 3.53 -16.60 2.81
C VAL A 169 3.95 -18.01 3.21
N TYR A 170 5.05 -18.12 3.94
CA TYR A 170 5.54 -19.40 4.47
C TYR A 170 4.83 -19.71 5.79
N ALA A 171 3.91 -20.66 5.76
CA ALA A 171 3.03 -21.00 6.86
C ALA A 171 2.91 -22.53 7.01
N GLY A 172 3.14 -23.05 8.21
CA GLY A 172 2.97 -24.48 8.50
C GLY A 172 3.84 -25.41 7.66
N GLY A 173 5.10 -25.03 7.41
CA GLY A 173 6.08 -25.85 6.69
C GLY A 173 6.07 -25.72 5.17
N GLY A 174 5.32 -24.78 4.59
CA GLY A 174 5.30 -24.56 3.14
C GLY A 174 4.82 -23.18 2.72
N TYR A 175 5.08 -22.82 1.47
CA TYR A 175 4.58 -21.57 0.88
C TYR A 175 3.11 -21.70 0.47
N ARG A 176 2.31 -20.75 0.93
CA ARG A 176 0.90 -20.58 0.56
C ARG A 176 0.78 -19.32 -0.25
N ALA A 177 0.28 -19.44 -1.49
CA ALA A 177 -0.08 -18.29 -2.27
C ALA A 177 -1.27 -17.56 -1.62
N HIS A 178 -1.47 -16.29 -1.94
CA HIS A 178 -2.68 -15.50 -1.78
C HIS A 178 -2.73 -14.50 -2.93
N SER A 179 -3.77 -14.54 -3.75
CA SER A 179 -3.85 -13.70 -4.95
C SER A 179 -5.23 -13.09 -5.12
N GLY A 180 -5.25 -11.88 -5.66
CA GLY A 180 -6.49 -11.21 -5.98
C GLY A 180 -6.35 -10.27 -7.18
N ALA A 181 -7.51 -9.95 -7.72
CA ALA A 181 -7.65 -9.00 -8.81
C ALA A 181 -8.83 -8.10 -8.53
N GLY A 182 -8.81 -6.90 -9.08
CA GLY A 182 -9.89 -5.98 -8.82
C GLY A 182 -9.73 -4.68 -9.57
N ALA A 183 -10.56 -3.72 -9.20
CA ALA A 183 -10.48 -2.38 -9.73
C ALA A 183 -10.93 -1.36 -8.70
N THR A 184 -10.23 -0.23 -8.71
CA THR A 184 -10.62 0.96 -7.97
C THR A 184 -11.16 1.99 -8.92
N LEU A 185 -12.38 2.48 -8.68
CA LEU A 185 -12.90 3.71 -9.28
C LEU A 185 -12.79 4.83 -8.25
N SER A 186 -12.10 5.92 -8.58
CA SER A 186 -11.98 7.08 -7.68
C SER A 186 -12.25 8.39 -8.40
N TYR A 187 -12.95 9.29 -7.70
CA TYR A 187 -13.24 10.65 -8.14
C TYR A 187 -12.64 11.66 -7.18
N LYS A 188 -11.79 12.54 -7.71
CA LYS A 188 -11.17 13.63 -6.97
C LYS A 188 -11.69 14.97 -7.46
N LEU A 189 -12.37 15.69 -6.59
CA LEU A 189 -12.78 17.07 -6.81
C LEU A 189 -11.60 18.02 -6.57
N TRP A 190 -11.43 19.05 -7.39
CA TRP A 190 -10.33 20.01 -7.19
C TRP A 190 -10.49 20.88 -5.95
N ARG A 191 -11.74 21.20 -5.60
CA ARG A 191 -12.09 22.12 -4.50
C ARG A 191 -12.46 21.41 -3.20
N PHE A 192 -12.53 20.08 -3.23
CA PHE A 192 -12.85 19.27 -2.06
C PHE A 192 -11.69 18.30 -1.81
N PRO A 193 -10.99 18.41 -0.67
CA PRO A 193 -9.73 17.69 -0.44
C PRO A 193 -9.92 16.19 -0.18
N LEU A 194 -11.15 15.68 -0.20
CA LEU A 194 -11.50 14.29 0.08
C LEU A 194 -11.92 13.61 -1.23
N PRO A 195 -11.07 12.77 -1.81
CA PRO A 195 -11.46 11.90 -2.90
C PRO A 195 -12.40 10.84 -2.37
N VAL A 196 -13.35 10.46 -3.22
CA VAL A 196 -14.30 9.39 -2.97
C VAL A 196 -14.12 8.29 -4.00
N GLY A 197 -14.33 7.04 -3.62
CA GLY A 197 -14.19 5.94 -4.55
C GLY A 197 -14.84 4.66 -4.10
N LEU A 198 -14.81 3.70 -5.01
CA LEU A 198 -15.21 2.32 -4.81
C LEU A 198 -14.01 1.43 -5.16
N ASN A 199 -13.68 0.50 -4.27
CA ASN A 199 -12.74 -0.57 -4.53
C ASN A 199 -13.54 -1.86 -4.62
N TYR A 200 -13.32 -2.61 -5.69
CA TYR A 200 -13.78 -3.99 -5.80
C TYR A 200 -12.55 -4.88 -5.83
N THR A 201 -12.54 -5.90 -4.96
CA THR A 201 -11.51 -6.92 -4.88
C THR A 201 -12.16 -8.29 -4.99
N HIS A 202 -11.65 -9.12 -5.88
CA HIS A 202 -11.98 -10.52 -6.02
C HIS A 202 -10.78 -11.36 -5.58
N ASN A 203 -10.97 -12.19 -4.56
CA ASN A 203 -9.98 -13.14 -4.11
C ASN A 203 -10.00 -14.38 -5.03
N LEU A 204 -8.89 -14.61 -5.72
CA LEU A 204 -8.78 -15.67 -6.72
C LEU A 204 -8.63 -17.06 -6.12
N GLN A 205 -8.45 -17.17 -4.80
CA GLN A 205 -8.23 -18.45 -4.13
C GLN A 205 -9.49 -19.12 -3.63
N ASP A 206 -10.40 -18.32 -3.08
CA ASP A 206 -11.66 -18.78 -2.49
C ASP A 206 -12.88 -18.20 -3.20
N GLY A 207 -12.69 -17.31 -4.17
CA GLY A 207 -13.77 -16.67 -4.93
C GLY A 207 -14.51 -15.58 -4.14
N GLY A 208 -13.96 -15.11 -3.02
CA GLY A 208 -14.58 -14.06 -2.21
C GLY A 208 -14.57 -12.71 -2.91
N ASP A 209 -15.69 -11.98 -2.82
CA ASP A 209 -15.86 -10.64 -3.36
C ASP A 209 -15.98 -9.59 -2.26
N LEU A 210 -15.20 -8.52 -2.36
CA LEU A 210 -15.23 -7.40 -1.42
C LEU A 210 -15.42 -6.08 -2.15
N VAL A 211 -16.37 -5.29 -1.66
CA VAL A 211 -16.61 -3.92 -2.11
C VAL A 211 -16.37 -2.97 -0.95
N GLY A 212 -15.43 -2.04 -1.13
CA GLY A 212 -15.09 -1.02 -0.15
C GLY A 212 -15.35 0.40 -0.67
N PHE A 213 -15.78 1.29 0.21
CA PHE A 213 -15.80 2.72 -0.07
C PHE A 213 -14.46 3.34 0.34
N ILE A 214 -13.95 4.26 -0.47
CA ILE A 214 -12.76 5.05 -0.17
C ILE A 214 -13.20 6.47 0.14
N ILE A 215 -12.77 6.98 1.29
CA ILE A 215 -12.95 8.38 1.67
C ILE A 215 -11.63 8.85 2.28
N GLY A 216 -11.01 9.86 1.67
CA GLY A 216 -9.99 10.69 2.34
C GLY A 216 -8.58 10.12 2.56
N GLY A 217 -8.19 8.99 1.95
CA GLY A 217 -6.83 8.44 2.12
C GLY A 217 -6.47 7.33 1.13
N ALA A 218 -5.17 7.09 0.98
CA ALA A 218 -4.55 6.15 0.03
C ALA A 218 -5.01 4.69 0.22
N PHE A 219 -4.77 3.89 -0.83
CA PHE A 219 -4.80 2.42 -0.81
C PHE A 219 -3.52 1.89 -0.18
#